data_AF-G4ZD38-F1
#
_entry.id   AF-G4ZD38-F1
#
_cell.length_a   1.000
_cell.length_b   1.000
_cell.length_c   1.000
_cell.angle_alpha   90.00
_cell.angle_beta   90.00
_cell.angle_gamma   90.00
#
_symmetry.space_group_name_H-M   'P 1'
#
loop_
_entity.id
_entity.type
_entity.pdbx_description
1 polymer ?
#
loop_
_entity_poly.entity_id
_entity_poly.type
_entity_poly.pdbx_seq_one_letter_code
_entity_poly.pdbx_strand_id
1 'polypeptide(L)' 'VDLLPLVQANLNQTPVPSLADFSPIEVFTGLECPYPLKSIAKSTQTRRNKRSQRNATSVNFHIGGFVLPWSTN' A
#
# COMPACT_ATOMS: atom_id res chain seq x y z
N VAL A 1 -0.73 23.23 10.52
CA VAL A 1 -1.35 22.22 9.62
C VAL A 1 -0.94 20.85 10.15
N ASP A 2 -1.91 20.03 10.55
CA ASP A 2 -1.62 18.74 11.15
C ASP A 2 -1.29 17.73 10.07
N LEU A 3 -0.03 17.27 10.05
CA LEU A 3 0.46 16.36 9.02
C LEU A 3 -0.12 14.95 9.16
N LEU A 4 -0.39 14.52 10.40
CA LEU A 4 -0.87 13.19 10.71
C LEU A 4 -2.22 12.84 10.04
N PRO A 5 -3.30 13.62 10.20
CA PRO A 5 -4.57 13.31 9.56
C PRO A 5 -4.46 13.33 8.03
N LEU A 6 -3.60 14.21 7.48
CA LEU A 6 -3.37 14.26 6.04
C LEU A 6 -2.68 12.98 5.53
N VAL A 7 -1.64 12.50 6.22
CA VAL A 7 -0.94 11.26 5.86
C VAL A 7 -1.87 10.06 5.98
N GLN A 8 -2.67 9.99 7.04
CA GLN A 8 -3.64 8.91 7.23
C GLN A 8 -4.70 8.88 6.12
N ALA A 9 -5.27 10.04 5.76
CA ALA A 9 -6.21 10.13 4.64
C ALA A 9 -5.59 9.62 3.33
N ASN A 10 -4.37 10.05 3.02
CA ASN A 10 -3.63 9.58 1.83
C ASN A 10 -3.48 8.06 1.81
N LEU A 11 -2.98 7.47 2.89
CA LEU A 11 -2.75 6.02 2.95
C LEU A 11 -4.05 5.22 2.87
N ASN A 12 -5.12 5.68 3.52
CA ASN A 12 -6.39 4.96 3.54
C ASN A 12 -7.16 5.04 2.21
N GLN A 13 -6.95 6.10 1.42
CA GLN A 13 -7.66 6.35 0.18
C GLN A 13 -6.87 5.97 -1.08
N THR A 14 -5.57 5.66 -0.96
CA THR A 14 -4.74 5.29 -2.11
C THR A 14 -4.92 3.81 -2.46
N PRO A 15 -5.31 3.49 -3.70
CA PRO A 15 -5.33 2.11 -4.20
C PRO A 15 -3.95 1.44 -4.13
N VAL A 16 -3.91 0.16 -3.75
CA VAL A 16 -2.67 -0.61 -3.72
C VAL A 16 -2.80 -1.94 -4.48
N PRO A 17 -1.80 -2.35 -5.29
CA PRO A 17 -1.90 -3.57 -6.09
C PRO A 17 -2.10 -4.85 -5.30
N SER A 18 -1.62 -4.91 -4.05
CA SER A 18 -1.81 -6.06 -3.16
C SER A 18 -3.27 -6.28 -2.76
N LEU A 19 -4.12 -5.28 -2.92
CA LEU A 19 -5.55 -5.32 -2.65
C LEU A 19 -6.36 -5.34 -3.95
N ALA A 20 -5.82 -5.91 -5.04
CA ALA A 20 -6.46 -5.89 -6.36
C ALA A 20 -6.82 -4.47 -6.84
N ASP A 21 -5.92 -3.51 -6.58
CA ASP A 21 -6.09 -2.09 -6.88
C ASP A 21 -7.28 -1.42 -6.17
N PHE A 22 -7.70 -1.95 -5.02
CA PHE A 22 -8.58 -1.25 -4.07
C PHE A 22 -7.78 -0.50 -3.00
N SER A 23 -8.37 0.54 -2.43
CA SER A 23 -7.85 1.25 -1.26
C SER A 23 -8.20 0.51 0.04
N PRO A 24 -7.42 0.70 1.12
CA PRO A 24 -7.74 0.11 2.41
C PRO A 24 -9.16 0.45 2.89
N ILE A 25 -9.62 1.69 2.69
CA ILE A 25 -10.97 2.10 3.11
C ILE A 25 -12.06 1.33 2.36
N GLU A 26 -11.89 1.05 1.07
CA GLU A 26 -12.84 0.25 0.29
C GLU A 26 -12.90 -1.18 0.79
N VAL A 27 -11.74 -1.79 1.09
CA VAL A 27 -11.69 -3.16 1.62
C VAL A 27 -12.31 -3.25 3.01
N PHE A 28 -12.07 -2.27 3.89
CA PHE A 28 -12.58 -2.30 5.26
C PHE A 28 -14.05 -1.91 5.38
N THR A 29 -14.55 -1.03 4.51
CA THR A 29 -15.93 -0.53 4.59
C THR A 29 -16.88 -1.20 3.59
N GLY A 30 -16.35 -1.78 2.52
CA GLY A 30 -17.14 -2.27 1.39
C GLY A 30 -17.81 -1.17 0.57
N LEU A 31 -17.50 0.10 0.84
CA LEU A 31 -18.02 1.27 0.14
C LEU A 31 -16.97 1.81 -0.83
N GLU A 32 -17.42 2.39 -1.94
CA GLU A 32 -16.52 3.08 -2.88
C GLU A 32 -15.77 4.22 -2.18
N CYS A 33 -14.51 4.46 -2.57
CA CYS A 33 -13.71 5.53 -2.00
C CYS A 33 -14.36 6.90 -2.29
N PRO A 34 -14.79 7.65 -1.26
CA PRO A 34 -15.62 8.85 -1.45
C PRO A 34 -14.87 10.00 -2.13
N TYR A 35 -13.54 10.03 -2.01
CA TYR A 35 -12.66 11.04 -2.60
C TYR A 35 -11.30 10.42 -2.93
N PRO A 36 -11.14 9.77 -4.10
CA PRO A 36 -9.84 9.26 -4.50
C PRO A 36 -8.87 10.44 -4.61
N LEU A 37 -7.90 10.50 -3.71
CA LEU A 37 -6.85 11.50 -3.77
C LEU A 37 -6.06 11.27 -5.05
N LYS A 38 -5.99 12.30 -5.91
CA LYS A 38 -5.24 12.22 -7.17
C LYS A 38 -3.78 11.97 -6.83
N SER A 39 -3.34 10.74 -7.08
CA SER A 39 -1.95 10.35 -6.87
C SER A 39 -1.04 11.23 -7.71
N ILE A 40 -0.16 11.99 -7.04
CA ILE A 40 0.99 12.65 -7.69
C ILE A 40 2.10 11.60 -7.84
N ALA A 41 1.76 10.43 -8.39
CA ALA A 41 2.74 9.42 -8.72
C ALA A 41 3.67 10.02 -9.78
N LYS A 42 4.94 10.19 -9.42
CA LYS A 42 5.96 10.53 -10.40
C LYS A 42 6.07 9.35 -11.35
N SER A 43 5.83 9.58 -12.63
CA SER A 43 6.03 8.58 -13.70
C SER A 43 7.47 8.03 -13.73
N THR A 44 8.41 8.77 -13.13
CA THR A 44 9.82 8.39 -13.05
C THR A 44 10.22 8.01 -11.63
N GLN A 45 10.56 6.74 -11.45
CA GLN A 45 11.10 6.21 -10.21
C GLN A 45 12.51 6.79 -9.93
N THR A 46 12.72 7.29 -8.71
CA THR A 46 14.05 7.80 -8.31
C THR A 46 15.07 6.65 -8.18
N ARG A 47 16.37 6.94 -8.35
CA ARG A 47 17.44 5.93 -8.21
C ARG A 47 17.40 5.19 -6.86
N ARG A 48 16.94 5.85 -5.80
CA ARG A 48 16.78 5.28 -4.44
C ARG A 48 15.73 4.16 -4.43
N ASN A 49 14.57 4.40 -5.01
CA ASN A 49 13.49 3.40 -5.11
C ASN A 49 13.91 2.21 -5.99
N LYS A 50 14.67 2.46 -7.08
CA LYS A 50 15.16 1.40 -7.97
C LYS A 50 16.12 0.44 -7.28
N ARG A 51 16.96 0.95 -6.37
CA ARG A 51 17.85 0.12 -5.56
C ARG A 51 17.09 -0.75 -4.57
N SER A 52 16.01 -0.22 -3.98
CA SER A 52 15.14 -0.97 -3.07
C SER A 52 14.39 -2.14 -3.75
N GLN A 53 14.10 -2.02 -5.05
CA GLN A 53 13.46 -3.09 -5.83
C GLN A 53 14.42 -4.20 -6.27
N ARG A 54 15.74 -3.98 -6.33
CA ARG A 54 16.70 -5.03 -6.76
C ARG A 54 16.69 -6.27 -5.88
N ASN A 55 16.32 -6.10 -4.61
CA ASN A 55 16.21 -7.17 -3.63
C ASN A 55 14.75 -7.37 -3.19
N ALA A 56 13.79 -6.79 -3.91
CA ALA A 56 12.37 -7.02 -3.63
C ALA A 56 12.00 -8.39 -4.18
N THR A 57 11.94 -9.38 -3.29
CA THR A 57 11.38 -10.69 -3.60
C THR A 57 9.90 -10.51 -3.94
N SER A 58 9.44 -11.04 -5.08
CA SER A 58 8.01 -11.13 -5.35
C SER A 58 7.39 -12.07 -4.32
N VAL A 59 6.69 -11.50 -3.36
CA VAL A 59 5.99 -12.25 -2.33
C VAL A 59 4.58 -12.52 -2.82
N ASN A 60 4.27 -13.80 -3.03
CA ASN A 60 2.94 -14.25 -3.43
C ASN A 60 2.03 -14.23 -2.18
N PHE A 61 1.37 -13.11 -1.94
CA PHE A 61 0.36 -13.05 -0.89
C PHE A 61 -0.95 -13.62 -1.43
N HIS A 62 -1.31 -14.80 -0.97
CA HIS A 62 -2.67 -15.33 -1.12
C HIS A 62 -3.50 -14.92 0.11
N ILE A 63 -4.75 -14.50 -0.12
CA ILE A 63 -5.72 -14.21 0.94
C ILE A 63 -5.88 -15.46 1.82
N GLY A 64 -5.61 -15.34 3.13
CA GLY A 64 -5.66 -16.44 4.10
C GLY A 64 -4.29 -17.06 4.47
N GLY A 65 -3.18 -16.56 3.94
CA GLY A 65 -1.83 -16.95 4.37
C GLY A 65 -1.47 -16.35 5.73
N PHE A 66 -1.80 -17.03 6.82
CA PHE A 66 -1.37 -16.63 8.17
C PHE A 66 0.11 -16.99 8.36
N VAL A 67 0.98 -15.99 8.44
CA VAL A 67 2.38 -16.18 8.87
C VAL A 67 2.45 -16.30 10.39
N LEU A 68 2.98 -17.44 10.86
CA LEU A 68 3.22 -17.68 12.29
C LEU A 68 4.42 -16.81 12.76
N PRO A 69 4.38 -16.21 13.97
CA PRO A 69 5.46 -15.35 14.42
C PRO A 69 6.66 -16.18 14.92
N TRP A 70 7.82 -15.86 14.35
CA TRP A 70 9.20 -15.88 14.88
C TRP A 70 9.67 -17.03 15.79
N SER A 71 10.76 -17.71 15.40
CA SER A 71 12.05 -17.64 16.11
C SER A 71 13.11 -18.49 15.38
N THR A 72 14.31 -17.93 15.23
CA THR A 72 15.48 -18.48 14.54
C THR A 72 16.26 -19.49 15.39
N ASN A 73 16.88 -20.46 14.72
CA ASN A 73 18.30 -20.75 14.92
C ASN A 73 18.96 -20.99 13.56
#